data_AF-A0ABD2RZ43-F1
#
_entry.id   AF-A0ABD2RZ43-F1
#
_cell.length_a   1.000
_cell.length_b   1.000
_cell.length_c   1.000
_cell.angle_alpha   90.00
_cell.angle_beta   90.00
_cell.angle_gamma   90.00
#
_symmetry.space_group_name_H-M   'P 1'
#
loop_
_entity.id
_entity.type
_entity.pdbx_description
1 polymer ?
#
loop_
_entity_poly.entity_id
_entity_poly.type
_entity_poly.pdbx_seq_one_letter_code
_entity_poly.pdbx_strand_id
1 'polypeptide(L)'
;MGANVVQVSRGIEKTAKALISELKLMSREVEDHELEDVAAVSAGNDYAIGNMISEALRQVGREGVITIEKGNSTKTNLEVVEGMQFDRGYLSPYFVTDRRKRIAELHDCKLLLVDKKISNPKELVKILDNAVKEKYPVLIIAEGIEQDALAPVIRNKLRGVLKVAAIKAPSFGERKSHCLDDIAILTGGTVIRDDMGLTLENAHKDLLGSASKVVITKDSTLIVTDGNTRTAVSKRVSQIQNLVENTEEKFQKKILNERIARLSGGIAIIQL
;
A
#
# COMPACT_ATOMS: atom_id res chain seq x y z
N MET A 1 38.78 -31.95 17.47
CA MET A 1 39.05 -30.56 17.02
C MET A 1 37.79 -30.05 16.35
N GLY A 2 37.01 -29.20 17.03
CA GLY A 2 35.81 -28.57 16.47
C GLY A 2 36.17 -27.20 15.90
N ALA A 3 35.62 -26.86 14.74
CA ALA A 3 35.79 -25.52 14.18
C ALA A 3 35.20 -24.47 15.13
N ASN A 4 35.88 -23.34 15.27
CA ASN A 4 35.38 -22.24 16.10
C ASN A 4 34.13 -21.63 15.45
N VAL A 5 32.97 -21.82 16.09
CA VAL A 5 31.65 -21.38 15.58
C VAL A 5 31.62 -19.89 15.24
N VAL A 6 32.30 -19.05 16.02
CA VAL A 6 32.39 -17.60 15.78
C VAL A 6 33.14 -17.31 14.49
N GLN A 7 34.23 -18.03 14.23
CA GLN A 7 35.01 -17.83 13.00
C GLN A 7 34.27 -18.35 11.77
N VAL A 8 33.56 -19.46 11.89
CA VAL A 8 32.71 -20.00 10.80
C VAL A 8 31.59 -19.00 10.47
N SER A 9 30.86 -18.51 11.48
CA SER A 9 29.81 -17.50 11.28
C SER A 9 30.34 -16.24 10.61
N ARG A 10 31.49 -15.72 11.08
CA ARG A 10 32.14 -14.54 10.49
C ARG A 10 32.59 -14.80 9.04
N GLY A 11 33.10 -15.99 8.76
CA GLY A 11 33.48 -16.43 7.42
C GLY A 11 32.29 -16.44 6.46
N ILE A 12 31.16 -17.00 6.90
CA ILE A 12 29.90 -17.04 6.14
C ILE A 12 29.42 -15.62 5.84
N GLU A 13 29.33 -14.73 6.85
CA GLU A 13 28.87 -13.36 6.64
C GLU A 13 29.76 -12.57 5.68
N LYS A 14 31.09 -12.72 5.82
CA LYS A 14 32.04 -12.00 4.97
C LYS A 14 31.98 -12.50 3.52
N THR A 15 31.84 -13.81 3.35
CA THR A 15 31.69 -14.43 2.02
C THR A 15 30.37 -14.03 1.38
N ALA A 16 29.26 -14.08 2.12
CA ALA A 16 27.95 -13.65 1.64
C ALA A 16 27.96 -12.18 1.19
N LYS A 17 28.58 -11.28 1.98
CA LYS A 17 28.73 -9.86 1.59
C LYS A 17 29.54 -9.69 0.32
N ALA A 18 30.65 -10.42 0.17
CA ALA A 18 31.46 -10.39 -1.04
C ALA A 18 30.70 -10.91 -2.26
N LEU A 19 29.98 -12.03 -2.12
CA LEU A 19 29.15 -12.60 -3.17
C LEU A 19 28.01 -11.68 -3.59
N ILE A 20 27.37 -10.97 -2.65
CA ILE A 20 26.34 -9.98 -2.98
C ILE A 20 26.92 -8.84 -3.83
N SER A 21 28.13 -8.37 -3.51
CA SER A 21 28.81 -7.35 -4.33
C SER A 21 29.14 -7.87 -5.73
N GLU A 22 29.62 -9.11 -5.83
CA GLU A 22 29.92 -9.74 -7.12
C GLU A 22 28.66 -9.96 -7.96
N LEU A 23 27.58 -10.45 -7.34
CA LEU A 23 26.28 -10.63 -8.00
C LEU A 23 25.74 -9.32 -8.58
N LYS A 24 25.98 -8.17 -7.92
CA LYS A 24 25.60 -6.85 -8.45
C LYS A 24 26.43 -6.43 -9.66
N LEU A 25 27.69 -6.86 -9.74
CA LEU A 25 28.54 -6.63 -10.92
C LEU A 25 28.16 -7.55 -12.08
N MET A 26 27.72 -8.77 -11.77
CA MET A 26 27.24 -9.74 -12.76
C MET A 26 25.81 -9.45 -13.25
N SER A 27 25.01 -8.70 -12.48
CA SER A 27 23.62 -8.39 -12.85
C SER A 27 23.59 -7.42 -14.03
N ARG A 28 22.72 -7.72 -15.00
CA ARG A 28 22.42 -6.85 -16.14
C ARG A 28 21.04 -6.24 -15.94
N GLU A 29 20.92 -4.92 -16.12
CA GLU A 29 19.61 -4.28 -16.16
C GLU A 29 18.85 -4.71 -17.42
N VAL A 30 17.55 -4.98 -17.26
CA VAL A 30 16.69 -5.38 -18.39
C VAL A 30 16.31 -4.14 -19.18
N GLU A 31 16.54 -4.18 -20.48
CA GLU A 31 16.11 -3.11 -21.39
C GLU A 31 14.62 -3.25 -21.74
N ASP A 32 13.97 -2.16 -22.13
CA ASP A 32 12.52 -2.15 -22.37
C ASP A 32 12.07 -3.12 -23.47
N HIS A 33 12.94 -3.43 -24.43
CA HIS A 33 12.67 -4.39 -25.50
C HIS A 33 12.78 -5.85 -25.04
N GLU A 34 13.49 -6.12 -23.93
CA GLU A 34 13.69 -7.47 -23.37
C GLU A 34 12.63 -7.84 -22.33
N LEU A 35 11.81 -6.88 -21.88
CA LEU A 35 10.81 -7.07 -20.83
C LEU A 35 9.81 -8.19 -21.15
N GLU A 36 9.39 -8.29 -22.41
CA GLU A 36 8.46 -9.32 -22.87
C GLU A 36 9.07 -10.72 -22.74
N ASP A 37 10.29 -10.90 -23.24
CA ASP A 37 10.99 -12.19 -23.20
C ASP A 37 11.23 -12.65 -21.77
N VAL A 38 11.70 -11.74 -20.90
CA VAL A 38 11.93 -12.05 -19.49
C VAL A 38 10.63 -12.43 -18.78
N ALA A 39 9.54 -11.70 -19.04
CA ALA A 39 8.23 -12.01 -18.48
C ALA A 39 7.66 -13.34 -18.99
N ALA A 40 7.79 -13.62 -20.29
CA ALA A 40 7.31 -14.85 -20.93
C ALA A 40 8.04 -16.09 -20.38
N VAL A 41 9.37 -16.05 -20.31
CA VAL A 41 10.18 -17.14 -19.75
C VAL A 41 9.80 -17.39 -18.28
N SER A 42 9.60 -16.33 -17.50
CA SER A 42 9.17 -16.42 -16.10
C SER A 42 7.76 -16.98 -15.94
N ALA A 43 6.89 -16.77 -16.94
CA ALA A 43 5.53 -17.31 -17.00
C ALA A 43 5.47 -18.74 -17.59
N GLY A 44 6.60 -19.42 -17.77
CA GLY A 44 6.64 -20.77 -18.32
C GLY A 44 6.60 -20.82 -19.85
N ASN A 45 7.24 -19.83 -20.50
CA ASN A 45 7.23 -19.59 -21.96
C ASN A 45 5.86 -19.21 -22.53
N ASP A 46 5.03 -18.53 -21.73
CA ASP A 46 3.77 -17.96 -22.18
C ASP A 46 3.98 -16.51 -22.67
N TYR A 47 4.14 -16.36 -23.99
CA TYR A 47 4.33 -15.05 -24.63
C TYR A 47 3.07 -14.18 -24.60
N ALA A 48 1.86 -14.75 -24.47
CA ALA A 48 0.66 -13.94 -24.33
C ALA A 48 0.68 -13.21 -22.98
N ILE A 49 0.99 -13.93 -21.89
CA ILE A 49 1.16 -13.35 -20.56
C ILE A 49 2.37 -12.40 -20.54
N GLY A 50 3.49 -12.78 -21.15
CA GLY A 50 4.69 -11.95 -21.25
C GLY A 50 4.42 -10.59 -21.90
N ASN A 51 3.70 -10.59 -23.02
CA ASN A 51 3.29 -9.37 -23.71
C ASN A 51 2.37 -8.50 -22.83
N MET A 52 1.38 -9.10 -22.17
CA MET A 52 0.49 -8.34 -21.26
C MET A 52 1.22 -7.69 -20.09
N ILE A 53 2.20 -8.39 -19.49
CA ILE A 53 3.03 -7.82 -18.42
C ILE A 53 3.91 -6.69 -18.94
N SER A 54 4.51 -6.85 -20.12
CA SER A 54 5.31 -5.82 -20.77
C SER A 54 4.47 -4.58 -21.09
N GLU A 55 3.27 -4.76 -21.64
CA GLU A 55 2.32 -3.67 -21.92
C GLU A 55 1.90 -2.96 -20.64
N ALA A 56 1.58 -3.71 -19.57
CA ALA A 56 1.29 -3.15 -18.26
C ALA A 56 2.44 -2.25 -17.76
N LEU A 57 3.68 -2.76 -17.77
CA LEU A 57 4.88 -2.01 -17.35
C LEU A 57 5.09 -0.73 -18.18
N ARG A 58 4.79 -0.77 -19.48
CA ARG A 58 4.88 0.42 -20.35
C ARG A 58 3.82 1.46 -19.99
N GLN A 59 2.61 1.04 -19.60
CA GLN A 59 1.53 1.97 -19.24
C GLN A 59 1.70 2.57 -17.83
N VAL A 60 2.12 1.79 -16.84
CA VAL A 60 2.27 2.28 -15.45
C VAL A 60 3.68 2.76 -15.10
N GLY A 61 4.66 2.49 -15.97
CA GLY A 61 6.08 2.76 -15.75
C GLY A 61 6.76 1.70 -14.89
N ARG A 62 8.10 1.75 -14.82
CA ARG A 62 8.92 0.77 -14.08
C ARG A 62 8.65 0.73 -12.57
N GLU A 63 8.16 1.83 -12.01
CA GLU A 63 7.77 1.96 -10.59
C GLU A 63 6.28 1.68 -10.35
N GLY A 64 5.52 1.37 -11.40
CA GLY A 64 4.10 1.05 -11.31
C GLY A 64 3.86 -0.33 -10.71
N VAL A 65 2.64 -0.55 -10.23
CA VAL A 65 2.25 -1.79 -9.56
C VAL A 65 1.41 -2.64 -10.49
N ILE A 66 1.73 -3.93 -10.60
CA ILE A 66 0.94 -4.90 -11.38
C ILE A 66 0.25 -5.87 -10.42
N THR A 67 -1.06 -6.02 -10.57
CA THR A 67 -1.88 -6.97 -9.80
C THR A 67 -2.62 -7.90 -10.74
N ILE A 68 -2.74 -9.18 -10.34
CA ILE A 68 -3.48 -10.19 -11.10
C ILE A 68 -4.79 -10.49 -10.38
N GLU A 69 -5.89 -10.42 -11.12
CA GLU A 69 -7.24 -10.70 -10.64
C GLU A 69 -7.93 -11.76 -11.49
N LYS A 70 -8.94 -12.41 -10.89
CA LYS A 70 -9.77 -13.34 -11.63
C LYS A 70 -10.88 -12.55 -12.32
N GLY A 71 -10.90 -12.56 -13.64
CA GLY A 71 -11.92 -11.93 -14.45
C GLY A 71 -13.24 -12.71 -14.43
N ASN A 72 -14.32 -12.02 -14.80
CA ASN A 72 -15.63 -12.62 -15.04
C ASN A 72 -15.82 -13.07 -16.51
N SER A 73 -14.83 -12.77 -17.36
CA SER A 73 -14.81 -13.08 -18.79
C SER A 73 -13.90 -14.26 -19.07
N THR A 74 -14.08 -14.93 -20.20
CA THR A 74 -13.12 -15.90 -20.74
C THR A 74 -11.92 -15.24 -21.42
N LYS A 75 -11.95 -13.91 -21.59
CA LYS A 75 -10.85 -13.15 -22.19
C LYS A 75 -10.05 -12.45 -21.09
N THR A 76 -8.74 -12.54 -21.20
CA THR A 76 -7.82 -11.78 -20.37
C THR A 76 -7.87 -10.30 -20.75
N ASN A 77 -7.96 -9.42 -19.76
CA ASN A 77 -8.03 -7.97 -19.97
C ASN A 77 -6.99 -7.22 -19.12
N LEU A 78 -6.43 -6.15 -19.66
CA LEU A 78 -5.54 -5.23 -18.95
C LEU A 78 -6.30 -3.93 -18.66
N GLU A 79 -6.37 -3.54 -17.40
CA GLU A 79 -7.00 -2.31 -16.95
C GLU A 79 -6.01 -1.49 -16.13
N VAL A 80 -5.82 -0.22 -16.46
CA VAL A 80 -5.01 0.69 -15.64
C VAL A 80 -5.93 1.58 -14.83
N VAL A 81 -5.77 1.50 -13.51
CA VAL A 81 -6.56 2.21 -12.53
C VAL A 81 -5.66 3.08 -11.67
N GLU A 82 -6.25 4.09 -11.04
CA GLU A 82 -5.54 4.91 -10.06
C GLU A 82 -5.41 4.18 -8.73
N GLY A 83 -4.28 4.39 -8.07
CA GLY A 83 -4.07 3.88 -6.74
C GLY A 83 -2.65 4.04 -6.25
N MET A 84 -2.33 3.36 -5.15
CA MET A 84 -1.05 3.47 -4.46
C MET A 84 -0.71 2.17 -3.74
N GLN A 85 0.58 1.83 -3.71
CA GLN A 85 1.13 0.79 -2.84
C GLN A 85 2.16 1.37 -1.85
N PHE A 86 2.16 0.83 -0.62
CA PHE A 86 3.18 1.14 0.38
C PHE A 86 3.44 -0.03 1.35
N ASP A 87 4.60 -0.01 1.99
CA ASP A 87 5.13 -1.11 2.82
C ASP A 87 4.61 -1.05 4.26
N ARG A 88 3.30 -1.29 4.40
CA ARG A 88 2.62 -1.51 5.69
C ARG A 88 1.59 -2.61 5.53
N GLY A 89 1.72 -3.67 6.32
CA GLY A 89 0.71 -4.72 6.37
C GLY A 89 -0.29 -4.59 7.51
N TYR A 90 -1.15 -5.60 7.62
CA TYR A 90 -2.18 -5.67 8.66
C TYR A 90 -1.58 -5.73 10.07
N LEU A 91 -2.20 -5.03 11.02
CA LEU A 91 -1.80 -5.04 12.43
C LEU A 91 -2.02 -6.40 13.11
N SER A 92 -2.94 -7.21 12.58
CA SER A 92 -3.27 -8.51 13.13
C SER A 92 -3.65 -9.50 12.03
N PRO A 93 -3.14 -10.75 12.07
CA PRO A 93 -3.56 -11.81 11.16
C PRO A 93 -5.06 -12.10 11.20
N TYR A 94 -5.76 -11.72 12.28
CA TYR A 94 -7.21 -11.84 12.36
C TYR A 94 -7.95 -10.95 11.35
N PHE A 95 -7.26 -10.01 10.69
CA PHE A 95 -7.84 -9.24 9.60
C PHE A 95 -7.87 -9.96 8.25
N VAL A 96 -7.12 -11.05 8.09
CA VAL A 96 -7.05 -11.83 6.85
C VAL A 96 -8.42 -12.36 6.45
N THR A 97 -8.84 -12.08 5.22
CA THR A 97 -10.10 -12.54 4.64
C THR A 97 -9.89 -13.80 3.79
N ASP A 98 -8.79 -13.86 3.02
CA ASP A 98 -8.36 -15.06 2.29
C ASP A 98 -7.15 -15.69 2.99
N ARG A 99 -7.41 -16.81 3.67
CA ARG A 99 -6.37 -17.56 4.40
C ARG A 99 -5.37 -18.27 3.50
N ARG A 100 -5.73 -18.62 2.26
CA ARG A 100 -4.83 -19.28 1.31
C ARG A 100 -3.80 -18.30 0.81
N LYS A 101 -4.26 -17.11 0.37
CA LYS A 101 -3.39 -16.02 -0.08
C LYS A 101 -2.73 -15.27 1.08
N ARG A 102 -3.24 -15.41 2.31
CA ARG A 102 -2.82 -14.65 3.51
C ARG A 102 -2.96 -13.14 3.30
N ILE A 103 -4.09 -12.72 2.72
CA ILE A 103 -4.41 -11.32 2.45
C ILE A 103 -5.71 -10.91 3.15
N ALA A 104 -5.81 -9.64 3.52
CA ALA A 104 -7.07 -8.99 3.82
C ALA A 104 -7.50 -8.16 2.61
N GLU A 105 -8.69 -8.45 2.11
CA GLU A 105 -9.28 -7.81 0.93
C GLU A 105 -10.58 -7.12 1.34
N LEU A 106 -10.69 -5.84 1.01
CA LEU A 106 -11.88 -5.02 1.24
C LEU A 106 -12.32 -4.43 -0.11
N HIS A 107 -13.61 -4.50 -0.42
CA HIS A 107 -14.20 -3.90 -1.62
C HIS A 107 -15.12 -2.75 -1.22
N ASP A 108 -15.20 -1.70 -2.04
CA ASP A 108 -16.03 -0.50 -1.83
C ASP A 108 -15.91 0.04 -0.40
N CYS A 109 -14.67 0.17 0.07
CA CYS A 109 -14.37 0.44 1.46
C CYS A 109 -14.12 1.93 1.71
N LYS A 110 -14.36 2.34 2.96
CA LYS A 110 -14.06 3.67 3.46
C LYS A 110 -12.76 3.68 4.26
N LEU A 111 -11.97 4.74 4.11
CA LEU A 111 -10.66 4.89 4.76
C LEU A 111 -10.77 5.92 5.89
N LEU A 112 -10.48 5.48 7.12
CA LEU A 112 -10.32 6.33 8.28
C LEU A 112 -8.83 6.65 8.46
N LEU A 113 -8.46 7.91 8.25
CA LEU A 113 -7.08 8.38 8.31
C LEU A 113 -6.87 9.21 9.58
N VAL A 114 -5.94 8.78 10.44
CA VAL A 114 -5.77 9.35 11.78
C VAL A 114 -4.31 9.65 12.06
N ASP A 115 -3.99 10.90 12.34
CA ASP A 115 -2.62 11.36 12.63
C ASP A 115 -2.30 11.30 14.14
N LYS A 116 -2.75 10.26 14.82
CA LYS A 116 -2.45 10.02 16.23
C LYS A 116 -2.53 8.54 16.59
N LYS A 117 -2.04 8.20 17.78
CA LYS A 117 -2.27 6.87 18.36
C LYS A 117 -3.70 6.76 18.89
N ILE A 118 -4.35 5.65 18.58
CA ILE A 118 -5.69 5.32 19.07
C ILE A 118 -5.53 4.34 20.22
N SER A 119 -5.74 4.82 21.44
CA SER A 119 -5.65 4.04 22.67
C SER A 119 -7.02 3.75 23.27
N ASN A 120 -7.96 4.69 23.17
CA ASN A 120 -9.30 4.53 23.69
C ASN A 120 -10.28 3.94 22.65
N PRO A 121 -10.88 2.75 22.89
CA PRO A 121 -11.84 2.17 21.95
C PRO A 121 -13.10 3.03 21.75
N LYS A 122 -13.46 3.89 22.72
CA LYS A 122 -14.64 4.76 22.64
C LYS A 122 -14.57 5.73 21.46
N GLU A 123 -13.36 6.20 21.13
CA GLU A 123 -13.13 7.13 20.02
C GLU A 123 -13.57 6.53 18.66
N LEU A 124 -13.51 5.20 18.51
CA LEU A 124 -13.88 4.50 17.28
C LEU A 124 -15.37 4.16 17.19
N VAL A 125 -16.11 4.19 18.29
CA VAL A 125 -17.48 3.66 18.38
C VAL A 125 -18.40 4.30 17.34
N LYS A 126 -18.40 5.64 17.25
CA LYS A 126 -19.29 6.36 16.33
C LYS A 126 -19.06 5.99 14.86
N ILE A 127 -17.80 5.96 14.41
CA ILE A 127 -17.45 5.61 13.03
C ILE A 127 -17.76 4.15 12.74
N LEU A 128 -17.46 3.24 13.67
CA LEU A 128 -17.71 1.82 13.49
C LEU A 128 -19.22 1.50 13.51
N ASP A 129 -20.01 2.14 14.37
CA ASP A 129 -21.46 1.98 14.40
C ASP A 129 -22.11 2.46 13.10
N ASN A 130 -21.63 3.59 12.54
CA ASN A 130 -22.07 4.05 11.23
C ASN A 130 -21.73 3.04 10.12
N ALA A 131 -20.53 2.45 10.17
CA ALA A 131 -20.13 1.41 9.23
C ALA A 131 -21.00 0.15 9.33
N VAL A 132 -21.43 -0.25 10.53
CA VAL A 132 -22.39 -1.36 10.71
C VAL A 132 -23.76 -1.01 10.13
N LYS A 133 -24.29 0.17 10.45
CA LYS A 133 -25.62 0.62 10.01
C LYS A 133 -25.72 0.70 8.48
N GLU A 134 -24.70 1.26 7.84
CA GLU A 134 -24.66 1.47 6.40
C GLU A 134 -24.00 0.31 5.64
N LYS A 135 -23.47 -0.70 6.36
CA LYS A 135 -22.91 -1.94 5.82
C LYS A 135 -21.72 -1.77 4.86
N TYR A 136 -20.89 -0.75 5.06
CA TYR A 136 -19.66 -0.58 4.29
C TYR A 136 -18.41 -1.08 5.05
N PRO A 137 -17.40 -1.64 4.35
CA PRO A 137 -16.14 -2.00 4.99
C PRO A 137 -15.28 -0.78 5.34
N VAL A 138 -14.46 -0.89 6.39
CA VAL A 138 -13.58 0.20 6.84
C VAL A 138 -12.12 -0.25 6.91
N LEU A 139 -11.23 0.55 6.35
CA LEU A 139 -9.80 0.48 6.59
C LEU A 139 -9.40 1.59 7.57
N ILE A 140 -8.79 1.22 8.69
CA ILE A 140 -8.23 2.18 9.65
C ILE A 140 -6.73 2.32 9.40
N ILE A 141 -6.28 3.53 9.09
CA ILE A 141 -4.87 3.90 8.95
C ILE A 141 -4.55 4.94 10.02
N ALA A 142 -3.76 4.55 11.01
CA ALA A 142 -3.39 5.42 12.13
C ALA A 142 -1.90 5.33 12.45
N GLU A 143 -1.34 6.31 13.17
CA GLU A 143 0.05 6.22 13.67
C GLU A 143 0.29 4.91 14.44
N GLY A 144 -0.68 4.55 15.27
CA GLY A 144 -0.70 3.31 16.00
C GLY A 144 -2.07 3.06 16.60
N ILE A 145 -2.39 1.79 16.85
CA ILE A 145 -3.61 1.38 17.54
C ILE A 145 -3.17 0.45 18.66
N GLU A 146 -3.47 0.82 19.90
CA GLU A 146 -3.11 0.01 21.07
C GLU A 146 -4.01 -1.21 21.19
N GLN A 147 -3.58 -2.22 21.95
CA GLN A 147 -4.31 -3.48 22.05
C GLN A 147 -5.72 -3.30 22.61
N ASP A 148 -5.91 -2.36 23.55
CA ASP A 148 -7.20 -2.09 24.17
C ASP A 148 -8.22 -1.50 23.18
N ALA A 149 -7.74 -0.66 22.24
CA ALA A 149 -8.56 -0.16 21.14
C ALA A 149 -8.75 -1.22 20.03
N LEU A 150 -7.73 -2.03 19.74
CA LEU A 150 -7.74 -2.98 18.64
C LEU A 150 -8.56 -4.25 18.94
N ALA A 151 -8.53 -4.74 20.18
CA ALA A 151 -9.17 -6.00 20.56
C ALA A 151 -10.69 -5.99 20.35
N PRO A 152 -11.45 -4.94 20.71
CA PRO A 152 -12.87 -4.83 20.37
C PRO A 152 -13.14 -4.86 18.87
N VAL A 153 -12.30 -4.20 18.06
CA VAL A 153 -12.42 -4.17 16.59
C VAL A 153 -12.25 -5.57 16.02
N ILE A 154 -11.23 -6.30 16.46
CA ILE A 154 -10.98 -7.69 16.05
C ILE A 154 -12.14 -8.60 16.45
N ARG A 155 -12.63 -8.49 17.70
CA ARG A 155 -13.77 -9.31 18.17
C ARG A 155 -15.02 -9.10 17.32
N ASN A 156 -15.33 -7.86 16.97
CA ASN A 156 -16.48 -7.56 16.11
C ASN A 156 -16.29 -8.04 14.67
N LYS A 157 -15.06 -7.98 14.14
CA LYS A 157 -14.73 -8.56 12.84
C LYS A 157 -14.92 -10.08 12.83
N LEU A 158 -14.43 -10.79 13.84
CA LEU A 158 -14.56 -12.25 13.96
C LEU A 158 -16.01 -12.69 14.13
N ARG A 159 -16.86 -11.86 14.74
CA ARG A 159 -18.31 -12.08 14.82
C ARG A 159 -19.07 -11.77 13.51
N GLY A 160 -18.38 -11.26 12.49
CA GLY A 160 -18.99 -10.87 11.22
C GLY A 160 -19.79 -9.57 11.27
N VAL A 161 -19.79 -8.86 12.41
CA VAL A 161 -20.54 -7.60 12.59
C VAL A 161 -19.87 -6.46 11.80
N LEU A 162 -18.54 -6.44 11.79
CA LEU A 162 -17.74 -5.41 11.12
C LEU A 162 -16.86 -6.00 10.02
N LYS A 163 -16.95 -5.44 8.82
CA LYS A 163 -15.95 -5.67 7.76
C LYS A 163 -14.84 -4.64 7.91
N VAL A 164 -13.80 -4.97 8.68
CA VAL A 164 -12.75 -3.99 9.03
C VAL A 164 -11.34 -4.58 8.91
N ALA A 165 -10.39 -3.73 8.54
CA ALA A 165 -8.96 -3.99 8.67
C ALA A 165 -8.25 -2.76 9.25
N ALA A 166 -7.09 -2.97 9.85
CA ALA A 166 -6.30 -1.88 10.42
C ALA A 166 -4.82 -2.05 10.13
N ILE A 167 -4.17 -0.95 9.76
CA ILE A 167 -2.74 -0.88 9.44
C ILE A 167 -2.12 0.32 10.16
N LYS A 168 -0.79 0.30 10.31
CA LYS A 168 -0.06 1.52 10.70
C LYS A 168 0.11 2.43 9.50
N ALA A 169 0.11 3.73 9.76
CA ALA A 169 0.49 4.73 8.78
C ALA A 169 1.91 4.46 8.25
N PRO A 170 2.16 4.73 6.96
CA PRO A 170 3.50 4.70 6.40
C PRO A 170 4.37 5.80 7.03
N SER A 171 5.69 5.57 7.07
CA SER A 171 6.66 6.52 7.63
C SER A 171 6.45 6.82 9.14
N PHE A 172 7.14 7.84 9.66
CA PHE A 172 7.08 8.30 11.05
C PHE A 172 7.24 9.83 11.11
N GLY A 173 6.88 10.46 12.23
CA GLY A 173 7.02 11.91 12.43
C GLY A 173 6.27 12.74 11.40
N GLU A 174 6.84 13.86 10.95
CA GLU A 174 6.24 14.74 9.95
C GLU A 174 6.01 14.05 8.59
N ARG A 175 6.90 13.12 8.22
CA ARG A 175 6.77 12.34 6.98
C ARG A 175 5.51 11.47 6.99
N LYS A 176 5.10 10.97 8.15
CA LYS A 176 3.86 10.20 8.31
C LYS A 176 2.66 11.11 8.01
N SER A 177 2.63 12.33 8.55
CA SER A 177 1.57 13.31 8.28
C SER A 177 1.46 13.61 6.79
N HIS A 178 2.58 13.86 6.11
CA HIS A 178 2.59 14.06 4.66
C HIS A 178 2.11 12.84 3.86
N CYS A 179 2.49 11.63 4.25
CA CYS A 179 2.01 10.42 3.59
C CYS A 179 0.50 10.18 3.83
N LEU A 180 0.00 10.51 5.02
CA LEU A 180 -1.45 10.45 5.30
C LEU A 180 -2.22 11.46 4.45
N ASP A 181 -1.68 12.67 4.24
CA ASP A 181 -2.28 13.66 3.33
C ASP A 181 -2.32 13.15 1.89
N ASP A 182 -1.26 12.46 1.45
CA ASP A 182 -1.20 11.90 0.09
C ASP A 182 -2.27 10.81 -0.10
N ILE A 183 -2.46 9.92 0.90
CA ILE A 183 -3.53 8.91 0.89
C ILE A 183 -4.91 9.59 0.95
N ALA A 184 -5.05 10.65 1.74
CA ALA A 184 -6.30 11.42 1.84
C ALA A 184 -6.68 12.03 0.49
N ILE A 185 -5.73 12.66 -0.20
CA ILE A 185 -5.94 13.25 -1.52
C ILE A 185 -6.30 12.17 -2.56
N LEU A 186 -5.57 11.05 -2.56
CA LEU A 186 -5.83 9.93 -3.46
C LEU A 186 -7.25 9.36 -3.26
N THR A 187 -7.70 9.24 -2.02
CA THR A 187 -8.99 8.62 -1.68
C THR A 187 -10.14 9.62 -1.49
N GLY A 188 -9.89 10.92 -1.61
CA GLY A 188 -10.87 11.98 -1.38
C GLY A 188 -11.31 12.12 0.08
N GLY A 189 -10.49 11.64 1.02
CA GLY A 189 -10.74 11.74 2.47
C GLY A 189 -10.07 12.95 3.10
N THR A 190 -10.24 13.08 4.41
CA THR A 190 -9.55 14.09 5.24
C THR A 190 -8.82 13.39 6.40
N VAL A 191 -7.59 13.79 6.68
CA VAL A 191 -6.83 13.27 7.82
C VAL A 191 -7.37 13.90 9.11
N ILE A 192 -7.74 13.05 10.07
CA ILE A 192 -8.19 13.50 11.39
C ILE A 192 -6.96 13.83 12.22
N ARG A 193 -6.85 15.10 12.60
CA ARG A 193 -5.79 15.62 13.44
C ARG A 193 -6.36 16.50 14.54
N ASP A 194 -5.91 16.28 15.78
CA ASP A 194 -6.39 17.05 16.93
C ASP A 194 -5.94 18.53 16.84
N ASP A 195 -4.82 18.83 16.17
CA ASP A 195 -4.30 20.19 15.96
C ASP A 195 -5.17 21.05 15.02
N MET A 196 -5.92 20.41 14.12
CA MET A 196 -6.92 21.03 13.23
C MET A 196 -8.32 21.09 13.88
N GLY A 197 -8.45 20.70 15.16
CA GLY A 197 -9.73 20.65 15.87
C GLY A 197 -10.66 19.51 15.44
N LEU A 198 -10.18 18.60 14.60
CA LEU A 198 -10.92 17.42 14.15
C LEU A 198 -10.65 16.24 15.10
N THR A 199 -11.64 15.90 15.92
CA THR A 199 -11.55 14.75 16.82
C THR A 199 -12.21 13.51 16.21
N LEU A 200 -11.71 12.32 16.59
CA LEU A 200 -12.26 11.04 16.13
C LEU A 200 -13.74 10.86 16.51
N GLU A 201 -14.12 11.37 17.69
CA GLU A 201 -15.49 11.33 18.20
C GLU A 201 -16.45 12.19 17.36
N ASN A 202 -15.96 13.28 16.79
CA ASN A 202 -16.73 14.16 15.92
C ASN A 202 -16.61 13.80 14.45
N ALA A 203 -15.85 12.76 14.11
CA ALA A 203 -15.71 12.35 12.72
C ALA A 203 -17.05 11.88 12.14
N HIS A 204 -17.28 12.27 10.89
CA HIS A 204 -18.46 11.90 10.10
C HIS A 204 -18.02 11.18 8.83
N LYS A 205 -18.97 10.54 8.15
CA LYS A 205 -18.74 9.76 6.93
C LYS A 205 -18.05 10.58 5.83
N ASP A 206 -18.32 11.88 5.76
CA ASP A 206 -17.79 12.80 4.75
C ASP A 206 -16.27 13.02 4.88
N LEU A 207 -15.68 12.73 6.04
CA LEU A 207 -14.23 12.79 6.23
C LEU A 207 -13.52 11.52 5.77
N LEU A 208 -14.25 10.42 5.55
CA LEU A 208 -13.68 9.14 5.18
C LEU A 208 -13.31 9.12 3.70
N GLY A 209 -12.10 8.67 3.39
CA GLY A 209 -11.70 8.38 2.02
C GLY A 209 -12.49 7.20 1.44
N SER A 210 -12.47 7.05 0.13
CA SER A 210 -13.11 5.94 -0.60
C SER A 210 -12.09 5.19 -1.45
N ALA A 211 -12.21 3.87 -1.50
CA ALA A 211 -11.45 3.02 -2.39
C ALA A 211 -12.36 1.91 -2.94
N SER A 212 -12.23 1.63 -4.23
CA SER A 212 -12.93 0.51 -4.87
C SER A 212 -12.43 -0.82 -4.34
N LYS A 213 -11.12 -0.91 -4.07
CA LYS A 213 -10.50 -2.11 -3.53
C LYS A 213 -9.28 -1.80 -2.68
N VAL A 214 -9.10 -2.53 -1.59
CA VAL A 214 -7.87 -2.53 -0.80
C VAL A 214 -7.42 -3.96 -0.58
N VAL A 215 -6.14 -4.22 -0.86
CA VAL A 215 -5.47 -5.50 -0.60
C VAL A 215 -4.33 -5.29 0.38
N ILE A 216 -4.35 -6.01 1.50
CA ILE A 216 -3.37 -5.88 2.58
C ILE A 216 -2.72 -7.23 2.80
N THR A 217 -1.40 -7.25 2.68
CA THR A 217 -0.57 -8.42 3.00
C THR A 217 0.05 -8.24 4.39
N LYS A 218 0.95 -9.15 4.78
CA LYS A 218 1.72 -9.00 6.02
C LYS A 218 2.63 -7.77 5.99
N ASP A 219 3.11 -7.38 4.80
CA ASP A 219 4.20 -6.43 4.65
C ASP A 219 3.82 -5.20 3.80
N SER A 220 2.74 -5.27 3.02
CA SER A 220 2.31 -4.21 2.09
C SER A 220 0.79 -3.97 2.10
N THR A 221 0.40 -2.77 1.66
CA THR A 221 -0.99 -2.39 1.38
C THR A 221 -1.06 -1.80 -0.01
N LEU A 222 -2.04 -2.25 -0.79
CA LEU A 222 -2.44 -1.72 -2.09
C LEU A 222 -3.83 -1.09 -1.96
N ILE A 223 -3.97 0.15 -2.43
CA ILE A 223 -5.24 0.88 -2.49
C ILE A 223 -5.54 1.17 -3.96
N VAL A 224 -6.71 0.74 -4.42
CA VAL A 224 -7.25 1.03 -5.75
C VAL A 224 -8.43 1.98 -5.59
N THR A 225 -8.47 3.04 -6.38
CA THR A 225 -9.54 4.03 -6.38
C THR A 225 -10.32 4.03 -7.70
N ASP A 226 -11.38 4.82 -7.77
CA ASP A 226 -12.25 4.98 -8.94
C ASP A 226 -11.78 6.10 -9.89
N GLY A 227 -10.64 6.74 -9.60
CA GLY A 227 -10.05 7.80 -10.43
C GLY A 227 -10.72 9.18 -10.31
N ASN A 228 -11.71 9.34 -9.42
CA ASN A 228 -12.42 10.62 -9.28
C ASN A 228 -11.53 11.77 -8.77
N THR A 229 -10.40 11.44 -8.14
CA THR A 229 -9.47 12.39 -7.52
C THR A 229 -8.27 12.71 -8.40
N ARG A 230 -8.22 12.23 -9.65
CA ARG A 230 -7.10 12.43 -10.59
C ARG A 230 -6.56 13.86 -10.67
N THR A 231 -7.47 14.83 -10.70
CA THR A 231 -7.10 16.26 -10.75
C THR A 231 -6.44 16.74 -9.46
N ALA A 232 -6.91 16.27 -8.31
CA ALA A 232 -6.33 16.59 -7.00
C ALA A 232 -4.96 15.89 -6.83
N VAL A 233 -4.85 14.64 -7.26
CA VAL A 233 -3.58 13.88 -7.26
C VAL A 233 -2.54 14.56 -8.16
N SER A 234 -2.91 14.96 -9.37
CA SER A 234 -2.00 15.68 -10.28
C SER A 234 -1.49 17.00 -9.68
N LYS A 235 -2.39 17.80 -9.07
CA LYS A 235 -1.99 19.02 -8.34
C LYS A 235 -1.02 18.71 -7.20
N ARG A 236 -1.28 17.65 -6.44
CA ARG A 236 -0.41 17.22 -5.34
C ARG A 236 0.97 16.80 -5.84
N VAL A 237 1.04 16.05 -6.94
CA VAL A 237 2.30 15.67 -7.58
C VAL A 237 3.08 16.91 -8.01
N SER A 238 2.45 17.90 -8.66
CA SER A 238 3.11 19.15 -9.04
C SER A 238 3.62 19.95 -7.83
N GLN A 239 2.88 19.98 -6.73
CA GLN A 239 3.36 20.59 -5.48
C GLN A 239 4.62 19.91 -4.96
N ILE A 240 4.66 18.58 -4.97
CA ILE A 240 5.82 17.81 -4.50
C ILE A 240 7.01 17.98 -5.46
N GLN A 241 6.77 18.06 -6.77
CA GLN A 241 7.80 18.35 -7.78
C GLN A 241 8.48 19.70 -7.52
N ASN A 242 7.69 20.76 -7.26
CA ASN A 242 8.25 22.07 -6.89
C ASN A 242 9.11 21.99 -5.60
N LEU A 243 8.74 21.14 -4.63
CA LEU A 243 9.55 20.93 -3.43
C LEU A 243 10.88 20.21 -3.77
N VAL A 244 10.87 19.26 -4.72
CA VAL A 244 12.09 18.56 -5.18
C VAL A 244 13.08 19.55 -5.79
N GLU A 245 12.60 20.48 -6.60
CA GLU A 245 13.42 21.50 -7.27
C GLU A 245 14.11 22.42 -6.26
N ASN A 246 13.37 22.83 -5.22
CA ASN A 246 13.85 23.74 -4.17
C ASN A 246 14.65 23.04 -3.06
N THR A 247 14.78 21.72 -3.10
CA THR A 247 15.55 20.95 -2.12
C THR A 247 16.97 20.75 -2.63
N GLU A 248 18.01 20.98 -1.83
CA GLU A 248 19.39 20.70 -2.24
C GLU A 248 19.86 19.30 -1.79
N GLU A 249 19.36 18.83 -0.65
CA GLU A 249 19.76 17.57 -0.05
C GLU A 249 19.29 16.36 -0.87
N LYS A 250 20.24 15.58 -1.41
CA LYS A 250 19.96 14.37 -2.22
C LYS A 250 19.04 13.36 -1.53
N PHE A 251 19.20 13.20 -0.21
CA PHE A 251 18.38 12.26 0.57
C PHE A 251 16.91 12.69 0.60
N GLN A 252 16.64 13.99 0.81
CA GLN A 252 15.27 14.52 0.80
C GLN A 252 14.66 14.47 -0.61
N LYS A 253 15.43 14.78 -1.65
CA LYS A 253 14.98 14.59 -3.06
C LYS A 253 14.52 13.16 -3.30
N LYS A 254 15.30 12.17 -2.84
CA LYS A 254 14.94 10.75 -2.99
C LYS A 254 13.58 10.45 -2.36
N ILE A 255 13.34 10.92 -1.14
CA ILE A 255 12.08 10.69 -0.42
C ILE A 255 10.88 11.36 -1.11
N LEU A 256 11.07 12.59 -1.60
CA LEU A 256 10.02 13.29 -2.35
C LEU A 256 9.71 12.57 -3.67
N ASN A 257 10.74 12.07 -4.37
CA ASN A 257 10.56 11.27 -5.58
C ASN A 257 9.85 9.94 -5.30
N GLU A 258 10.15 9.26 -4.19
CA GLU A 258 9.41 8.06 -3.76
C GLU A 258 7.93 8.37 -3.51
N ARG A 259 7.60 9.53 -2.95
CA ARG A 259 6.20 9.97 -2.77
C ARG A 259 5.52 10.27 -4.09
N ILE A 260 6.21 10.95 -5.01
CA ILE A 260 5.71 11.19 -6.37
C ILE A 260 5.42 9.85 -7.04
N ALA A 261 6.39 8.92 -7.06
CA ALA A 261 6.23 7.61 -7.68
C ALA A 261 5.02 6.85 -7.12
N ARG A 262 4.76 6.92 -5.81
CA ARG A 262 3.59 6.30 -5.19
C ARG A 262 2.25 6.94 -5.56
N LEU A 263 2.24 8.24 -5.88
CA LEU A 263 1.04 8.98 -6.27
C LEU A 263 0.79 8.94 -7.78
N SER A 264 1.84 8.89 -8.58
CA SER A 264 1.79 8.91 -10.05
C SER A 264 1.82 7.51 -10.65
N GLY A 265 2.33 6.51 -9.93
CA GLY A 265 2.39 5.13 -10.34
C GLY A 265 0.99 4.55 -10.41
N GLY A 266 0.46 4.43 -11.62
CA GLY A 266 -0.80 3.72 -11.85
C GLY A 266 -0.69 2.27 -11.40
N ILE A 267 -1.84 1.65 -11.16
CA ILE A 267 -1.93 0.22 -10.91
C ILE A 267 -2.47 -0.44 -12.18
N ALA A 268 -1.72 -1.39 -12.73
CA ALA A 268 -2.18 -2.24 -13.80
C ALA A 268 -2.82 -3.49 -13.19
N ILE A 269 -4.07 -3.76 -13.55
CA ILE A 269 -4.81 -4.95 -13.16
C ILE A 269 -4.94 -5.84 -14.39
N ILE A 270 -4.36 -7.04 -14.32
CA ILE A 270 -4.53 -8.09 -15.32
C ILE A 270 -5.64 -9.02 -14.83
N GLN A 271 -6.77 -9.02 -15.53
CA GLN A 271 -7.91 -9.89 -15.24
C GLN A 271 -7.79 -11.15 -16.10
N LEU A 272 -7.55 -12.31 -15.47
CA LEU A 272 -7.46 -13.64 -16.11
C LEU A 272 -8.82 -14.31 -16.27
#